data_AF-A0A925PGA8-F1
#
_entry.id   AF-A0A925PGA8-F1
#
_cell.length_a   1.000
_cell.length_b   1.000
_cell.length_c   1.000
_cell.angle_alpha   90.00
_cell.angle_beta   90.00
_cell.angle_gamma   90.00
#
_symmetry.space_group_name_H-M   'P 1'
#
loop_
_entity.id
_entity.type
_entity.pdbx_description
1 polymer ?
#
loop_
_entity_poly.entity_id
_entity_poly.type
_entity_poly.pdbx_seq_one_letter_code
_entity_poly.pdbx_strand_id
1 'polypeptide(L)'
;MTPFSRTTLSALAAAGTLAALTVAGVPARADQPLTNLGPVGPSEPILVTIGTQRVIAFYVPDRGACAVNAVVWKDGDPDAPYSSARVRISLKPGQMFQLDGGQRQSMSLLCGADASTLAVAAPAELILTGATVKN
;
A
#
# COMPACT_ATOMS: atom_id res chain seq x y z
N MET A 1 53.39 48.46 -53.07
CA MET A 1 52.46 47.43 -53.59
C MET A 1 51.81 46.74 -52.40
N THR A 2 50.50 46.87 -52.30
CA THR A 2 49.56 46.14 -51.39
C THR A 2 49.61 44.63 -51.64
N PRO A 3 49.15 43.73 -50.72
CA PRO A 3 47.87 43.93 -50.02
C PRO A 3 47.67 43.42 -48.58
N PHE A 4 46.60 44.01 -48.04
CA PHE A 4 45.74 43.62 -46.92
C PHE A 4 45.22 42.18 -47.00
N SER A 5 45.14 41.50 -45.85
CA SER A 5 44.29 40.34 -45.52
C SER A 5 44.63 39.96 -44.06
N ARG A 6 43.78 39.78 -43.04
CA ARG A 6 42.33 39.66 -42.88
C ARG A 6 42.00 40.02 -41.42
N THR A 7 40.97 40.83 -41.27
CA THR A 7 39.98 40.91 -40.17
C THR A 7 39.66 39.51 -39.59
N THR A 8 39.47 39.25 -38.28
CA THR A 8 38.35 39.61 -37.40
C THR A 8 38.63 39.03 -35.99
N LEU A 9 38.63 39.82 -34.92
CA LEU A 9 37.54 39.96 -33.93
C LEU A 9 37.00 38.64 -33.30
N SER A 10 37.41 38.43 -32.05
CA SER A 10 36.62 38.07 -30.86
C SER A 10 35.37 37.20 -31.01
N ALA A 11 35.34 36.06 -30.30
CA ALA A 11 34.15 35.64 -29.54
C ALA A 11 34.50 34.49 -28.57
N LEU A 12 34.12 34.68 -27.31
CA LEU A 12 34.01 33.62 -26.30
C LEU A 12 33.07 32.51 -26.77
N ALA A 13 33.33 31.26 -26.39
CA ALA A 13 32.26 30.36 -25.95
C ALA A 13 32.85 29.12 -25.26
N ALA A 14 32.44 28.94 -24.01
CA ALA A 14 32.62 27.73 -23.22
C ALA A 14 31.96 26.54 -23.91
N ALA A 15 32.65 25.40 -24.00
CA ALA A 15 32.05 24.12 -24.36
C ALA A 15 32.06 23.22 -23.12
N GLY A 16 30.92 23.20 -22.42
CA GLY A 16 30.66 22.36 -21.26
C GLY A 16 30.51 20.89 -21.66
N THR A 17 31.07 20.02 -20.83
CA THR A 17 30.90 18.57 -20.87
C THR A 17 29.47 18.21 -20.45
N LEU A 18 28.62 17.80 -21.39
CA LEU A 18 27.32 17.19 -21.10
C LEU A 18 27.51 15.69 -20.84
N ALA A 19 27.71 15.33 -19.58
CA ALA A 19 27.58 13.95 -19.13
C ALA A 19 26.08 13.61 -19.05
N ALA A 20 25.59 12.80 -19.99
CA ALA A 20 24.24 12.27 -19.97
C ALA A 20 24.13 11.23 -18.84
N LEU A 21 23.60 11.65 -17.69
CA LEU A 21 23.14 10.74 -16.63
C LEU A 21 21.79 10.15 -17.05
N THR A 22 21.82 9.04 -17.77
CA THR A 22 20.63 8.19 -17.93
C THR A 22 20.42 7.42 -16.63
N VAL A 23 19.73 8.03 -15.67
CA VAL A 23 19.18 7.29 -14.54
C VAL A 23 18.04 6.45 -15.11
N ALA A 24 18.31 5.17 -15.37
CA ALA A 24 17.28 4.18 -15.56
C ALA A 24 16.48 4.12 -14.26
N GLY A 25 15.35 4.83 -14.21
CA GLY A 25 14.39 4.72 -13.14
C GLY A 25 13.88 3.30 -13.11
N VAL A 26 14.40 2.48 -12.20
CA VAL A 26 13.75 1.25 -11.80
C VAL A 26 12.38 1.68 -11.30
N PRO A 27 11.25 1.22 -11.88
CA PRO A 27 9.97 1.49 -11.28
C PRO A 27 9.99 0.74 -9.95
N ALA A 28 10.19 1.48 -8.86
CA ALA A 28 9.91 0.97 -7.54
C ALA A 28 8.40 0.70 -7.54
N ARG A 29 8.02 -0.56 -7.81
CA ARG A 29 6.67 -1.01 -7.52
C ARG A 29 6.52 -0.87 -6.01
N ALA A 30 5.83 0.17 -5.58
CA ALA A 30 5.34 0.30 -4.23
C ALA A 30 4.22 -0.73 -4.04
N ASP A 31 4.58 -2.01 -4.01
CA ASP A 31 3.77 -2.98 -3.31
C ASP A 31 3.87 -2.61 -1.83
N GLN A 32 2.73 -2.20 -1.26
CA GLN A 32 2.27 -2.41 0.12
C GLN A 32 1.78 -1.15 0.81
N PRO A 33 0.55 -1.27 1.33
CA PRO A 33 0.29 -0.95 2.72
C PRO A 33 -0.37 -2.19 3.32
N LEU A 34 0.45 -3.18 3.68
CA LEU A 34 0.11 -4.11 4.74
C LEU A 34 0.52 -3.40 6.02
N THR A 35 -0.43 -2.77 6.71
CA THR A 35 -0.17 -2.05 7.95
C THR A 35 -1.04 -2.65 9.05
N ASN A 36 -0.43 -2.97 10.18
CA ASN A 36 -1.07 -3.54 11.36
C ASN A 36 -1.74 -4.91 11.12
N LEU A 37 -0.99 -5.88 10.60
CA LEU A 37 -1.50 -7.26 10.40
C LEU A 37 -1.68 -8.05 11.71
N GLY A 38 -1.01 -7.62 12.78
CA GLY A 38 -1.05 -8.26 14.10
C GLY A 38 -2.32 -7.93 14.87
N PRO A 39 -2.45 -8.46 16.10
CA PRO A 39 -3.58 -8.16 16.96
C PRO A 39 -3.65 -6.66 17.23
N VAL A 40 -4.64 -5.99 16.65
CA VAL A 40 -4.95 -4.57 16.87
C VAL A 40 -6.02 -4.43 17.95
N GLY A 41 -5.99 -3.30 18.65
CA GLY A 41 -6.98 -2.94 19.65
C GLY A 41 -8.27 -2.34 19.08
N PRO A 42 -9.21 -1.95 19.96
CA PRO A 42 -10.46 -1.29 19.56
C PRO A 42 -10.21 -0.05 18.69
N SER A 43 -10.97 0.06 17.59
CA SER A 43 -10.89 1.18 16.63
C SER A 43 -9.53 1.42 15.98
N GLU A 44 -8.56 0.52 16.20
CA GLU A 44 -7.26 0.57 15.56
C GLU A 44 -7.36 -0.08 14.16
N PRO A 45 -6.96 0.62 13.10
CA PRO A 45 -7.18 0.15 11.74
C PRO A 45 -6.11 -0.84 11.28
N ILE A 46 -6.59 -1.89 10.63
CA ILE A 46 -5.83 -2.81 9.77
C ILE A 46 -6.00 -2.32 8.33
N LEU A 47 -4.89 -2.14 7.62
CA LEU A 47 -4.87 -1.77 6.21
C LEU A 47 -4.24 -2.91 5.41
N VAL A 48 -4.96 -3.41 4.42
CA VAL A 48 -4.53 -4.53 3.57
C VAL A 48 -4.90 -4.25 2.12
N THR A 49 -4.05 -4.68 1.19
CA THR A 49 -4.40 -4.75 -0.23
C THR A 49 -4.66 -6.20 -0.63
N ILE A 50 -5.83 -6.47 -1.21
CA ILE A 50 -6.24 -7.77 -1.75
C ILE A 50 -6.36 -7.62 -3.28
N GLY A 51 -5.36 -8.11 -4.01
CA GLY A 51 -5.31 -7.94 -5.46
C GLY A 51 -5.22 -6.45 -5.85
N THR A 52 -6.26 -5.90 -6.47
CA THR A 52 -6.35 -4.45 -6.82
C THR A 52 -7.25 -3.66 -5.89
N GLN A 53 -7.78 -4.30 -4.85
CA GLN A 53 -8.68 -3.69 -3.89
C GLN A 53 -7.93 -3.39 -2.60
N ARG A 54 -8.28 -2.28 -1.97
CA ARG A 54 -7.79 -1.87 -0.66
C ARG A 54 -8.87 -2.11 0.37
N VAL A 55 -8.45 -2.53 1.54
CA VAL A 55 -9.32 -2.85 2.67
C VAL A 55 -8.82 -2.10 3.90
N ILE A 56 -9.76 -1.46 4.59
CA ILE A 56 -9.58 -0.97 5.94
C ILE A 56 -10.53 -1.72 6.84
N ALA A 57 -10.02 -2.36 7.88
CA ALA A 57 -10.81 -3.09 8.86
C ALA A 57 -10.45 -2.62 10.26
N PHE A 58 -11.45 -2.50 11.12
CA PHE A 58 -11.27 -2.27 12.55
C PHE A 58 -12.47 -2.89 13.28
N TYR A 59 -12.39 -3.00 14.60
CA TYR A 59 -13.54 -3.44 15.39
C TYR A 59 -13.89 -2.45 16.49
N VAL A 60 -15.15 -2.51 16.91
CA VAL A 60 -15.65 -1.87 18.13
C VAL A 60 -16.09 -2.99 19.08
N PRO A 61 -15.77 -2.93 20.38
CA PRO A 61 -16.28 -3.90 21.35
C PRO A 61 -17.82 -3.84 21.43
N ASP A 62 -18.49 -4.98 21.30
CA ASP A 62 -19.94 -5.10 21.51
C ASP A 62 -20.23 -6.38 22.29
N ARG A 63 -20.68 -6.27 23.55
CA ARG A 63 -21.12 -7.39 24.40
C ARG A 63 -20.18 -8.62 24.38
N GLY A 64 -18.88 -8.39 24.46
CA GLY A 64 -17.87 -9.46 24.45
C GLY A 64 -17.59 -10.06 23.06
N ALA A 65 -17.97 -9.37 22.00
CA ALA A 65 -17.67 -9.71 20.61
C ALA A 65 -16.92 -8.57 19.92
N CYS A 66 -16.22 -8.91 18.83
CA CYS A 66 -15.63 -7.95 17.92
C CYS A 66 -16.68 -7.50 16.89
N ALA A 67 -17.27 -6.31 17.03
CA ALA A 67 -18.10 -5.72 15.97
C ALA A 67 -17.19 -5.12 14.88
N VAL A 68 -16.85 -5.95 13.92
CA VAL A 68 -15.94 -5.64 12.81
C VAL A 68 -16.63 -4.76 11.79
N ASN A 69 -15.94 -3.70 11.39
CA ASN A 69 -16.27 -2.82 10.29
C ASN A 69 -15.15 -2.95 9.25
N ALA A 70 -15.49 -3.36 8.04
CA ALA A 70 -14.56 -3.42 6.93
C ALA A 70 -15.09 -2.57 5.76
N VAL A 71 -14.22 -1.79 5.15
CA VAL A 71 -14.52 -1.06 3.91
C VAL A 71 -13.53 -1.51 2.85
N VAL A 72 -14.06 -1.92 1.71
CA VAL A 72 -13.31 -2.34 0.54
C VAL A 72 -13.50 -1.32 -0.55
N TRP A 73 -12.43 -0.86 -1.18
CA TRP A 73 -12.51 0.04 -2.32
C TRP A 73 -11.44 -0.32 -3.36
N LYS A 74 -11.64 0.14 -4.59
CA LYS A 74 -10.60 0.13 -5.62
C LYS A 74 -10.12 1.56 -5.80
N ASP A 75 -8.83 1.75 -6.00
CA ASP A 75 -8.32 3.06 -6.43
C ASP A 75 -8.96 3.40 -7.78
N GLY A 76 -9.68 4.51 -7.81
CA GLY A 76 -10.32 5.04 -9.02
C GLY A 76 -9.37 5.98 -9.77
N ASP A 77 -9.70 6.24 -11.03
CA ASP A 77 -9.24 7.45 -11.71
C ASP A 77 -9.65 8.68 -10.87
N PRO A 78 -8.83 9.73 -10.68
CA PRO A 78 -9.22 10.95 -9.97
C PRO A 78 -10.59 11.53 -10.38
N ASP A 79 -11.01 11.29 -11.61
CA ASP A 79 -12.30 11.77 -12.15
C ASP A 79 -13.44 10.74 -12.07
N ALA A 80 -13.20 9.54 -11.52
CA ALA A 80 -14.20 8.49 -11.39
C ALA A 80 -14.74 8.42 -9.94
N PRO A 81 -16.07 8.23 -9.74
CA PRO A 81 -16.62 8.04 -8.42
C PRO A 81 -16.05 6.77 -7.76
N TYR A 82 -15.53 6.89 -6.54
CA TYR A 82 -15.02 5.76 -5.77
C TYR A 82 -16.10 4.70 -5.55
N SER A 83 -15.92 3.52 -6.13
CA SER A 83 -16.74 2.35 -5.82
C SER A 83 -16.22 1.72 -4.53
N SER A 84 -17.04 1.75 -3.47
CA SER A 84 -16.71 1.14 -2.18
C SER A 84 -17.85 0.25 -1.67
N ALA A 85 -17.48 -0.82 -0.98
CA ALA A 85 -18.39 -1.72 -0.28
C ALA A 85 -18.07 -1.70 1.21
N ARG A 86 -19.10 -1.71 2.05
CA ARG A 86 -18.95 -1.76 3.52
C ARG A 86 -19.56 -3.05 4.06
N VAL A 87 -18.80 -3.74 4.89
CA VAL A 87 -19.23 -4.96 5.59
C VAL A 87 -19.21 -4.70 7.08
N ARG A 88 -20.27 -5.12 7.77
CA ARG A 88 -20.35 -5.13 9.24
C ARG A 88 -20.72 -6.52 9.72
N ILE A 89 -19.94 -7.06 10.64
CA ILE A 89 -20.15 -8.39 11.20
C ILE A 89 -19.75 -8.40 12.67
N SER A 90 -20.46 -9.16 13.49
CA SER A 90 -20.10 -9.39 14.89
C SER A 90 -19.46 -10.78 15.01
N LEU A 91 -18.21 -10.82 15.48
CA LEU A 91 -17.45 -12.05 15.69
C LEU A 91 -17.34 -12.34 17.17
N LYS A 92 -17.78 -13.53 17.59
CA LYS A 92 -17.50 -14.05 18.93
C LYS A 92 -15.99 -14.31 19.09
N PRO A 93 -15.49 -14.39 20.33
CA PRO A 93 -14.09 -14.72 20.57
C PRO A 93 -13.65 -15.98 19.82
N GLY A 94 -12.50 -15.92 19.15
CA GLY A 94 -11.95 -17.00 18.32
C GLY A 94 -12.63 -17.22 16.96
N GLN A 95 -13.70 -16.49 16.62
CA GLN A 95 -14.32 -16.60 15.29
C GLN A 95 -13.51 -15.87 14.22
N MET A 96 -13.57 -16.44 13.01
CA MET A 96 -12.91 -15.91 11.83
C MET A 96 -13.94 -15.51 10.77
N PHE A 97 -13.69 -14.38 10.11
CA PHE A 97 -14.43 -13.92 8.95
C PHE A 97 -13.51 -13.92 7.72
N GLN A 98 -13.94 -14.60 6.65
CA GLN A 98 -13.25 -14.56 5.37
C GLN A 98 -13.84 -13.46 4.48
N LEU A 99 -12.97 -12.62 3.95
CA LEU A 99 -13.31 -11.64 2.93
C LEU A 99 -12.62 -12.04 1.63
N ASP A 100 -13.40 -12.44 0.63
CA ASP A 100 -12.91 -12.82 -0.69
C ASP A 100 -12.91 -11.62 -1.63
N GLY A 101 -11.80 -11.43 -2.33
CA GLY A 101 -11.64 -10.46 -3.42
C GLY A 101 -12.00 -11.07 -4.78
N GLY A 102 -12.22 -10.21 -5.78
CA GLY A 102 -12.70 -10.64 -7.10
C GLY A 102 -11.73 -11.54 -7.90
N GLN A 103 -10.44 -11.60 -7.54
CA GLN A 103 -9.40 -12.30 -8.30
C GLN A 103 -8.78 -13.49 -7.54
N ARG A 104 -9.61 -14.21 -6.75
CA ARG A 104 -9.21 -15.38 -5.93
C ARG A 104 -8.22 -15.09 -4.79
N GLN A 105 -7.92 -13.83 -4.49
CA GLN A 105 -7.25 -13.49 -3.24
C GLN A 105 -8.30 -13.32 -2.14
N SER A 106 -7.97 -13.74 -0.93
CA SER A 106 -8.83 -13.58 0.22
C SER A 106 -8.02 -13.16 1.44
N MET A 107 -8.69 -12.54 2.41
CA MET A 107 -8.12 -12.27 3.72
C MET A 107 -9.05 -12.80 4.81
N SER A 108 -8.46 -13.19 5.92
CA SER A 108 -9.19 -13.67 7.09
C SER A 108 -9.01 -12.68 8.24
N LEU A 109 -10.10 -12.32 8.92
CA LEU A 109 -10.06 -11.54 10.16
C LEU A 109 -10.41 -12.45 11.33
N LEU A 110 -9.56 -12.49 12.34
CA LEU A 110 -9.74 -13.29 13.54
C LEU A 110 -10.00 -12.39 14.75
N CYS A 111 -11.11 -12.63 15.43
CA CYS A 111 -11.36 -12.03 16.75
C CYS A 111 -10.57 -12.79 17.82
N GLY A 112 -9.85 -12.07 18.68
CA GLY A 112 -9.03 -12.63 19.75
C GLY A 112 -9.83 -13.51 20.72
N ALA A 113 -9.11 -14.32 21.52
CA ALA A 113 -9.70 -15.31 22.43
C ALA A 113 -10.61 -14.70 23.53
N ASP A 114 -10.47 -13.41 23.80
CA ASP A 114 -11.19 -12.61 24.79
C ASP A 114 -11.97 -11.44 24.16
N ALA A 115 -12.05 -11.39 22.82
CA ALA A 115 -12.59 -10.27 22.03
C ALA A 115 -11.94 -8.89 22.33
N SER A 116 -10.70 -8.89 22.83
CA SER A 116 -9.93 -7.65 23.07
C SER A 116 -8.99 -7.30 21.93
N THR A 117 -8.95 -8.11 20.87
CA THR A 117 -8.10 -7.88 19.69
C THR A 117 -8.74 -8.35 18.40
N LEU A 118 -8.30 -7.80 17.28
CA LEU A 118 -8.60 -8.26 15.92
C LEU A 118 -7.27 -8.45 15.16
N ALA A 119 -7.09 -9.54 14.43
CA ALA A 119 -5.87 -9.76 13.64
C ALA A 119 -6.19 -10.23 12.23
N VAL A 120 -5.27 -10.00 11.29
CA VAL A 120 -5.31 -10.69 10.00
C VAL A 120 -4.78 -12.10 10.21
N ALA A 121 -5.64 -13.10 10.01
CA ALA A 121 -5.20 -14.48 9.93
C ALA A 121 -4.58 -14.71 8.55
N ALA A 122 -3.26 -14.57 8.48
CA ALA A 122 -2.49 -14.88 7.29
C ALA A 122 -2.39 -16.41 7.09
N PRO A 123 -2.51 -16.92 5.85
CA PRO A 123 -1.85 -18.17 5.47
C PRO A 123 -0.36 -18.07 5.79
N ALA A 124 0.27 -19.16 6.23
CA ALA A 124 1.66 -19.19 6.73
C ALA A 124 2.70 -18.50 5.83
N GLU A 125 2.43 -18.39 4.53
CA GLU A 125 3.29 -17.78 3.51
C GLU A 125 3.45 -16.25 3.65
N LEU A 126 2.45 -15.54 4.19
CA LEU A 126 2.51 -14.08 4.43
C LEU A 126 3.18 -13.73 5.77
N ILE A 127 3.30 -14.68 6.70
CA ILE A 127 3.96 -14.49 8.00
C ILE A 127 5.49 -14.43 7.82
N LEU A 128 6.02 -15.13 6.82
CA LEU A 128 7.46 -15.24 6.58
C LEU A 128 8.07 -14.02 5.88
N THR A 129 7.25 -13.22 5.17
CA THR A 129 7.72 -12.00 4.49
C THR A 129 7.70 -10.76 5.38
N GLY A 130 6.95 -10.77 6.50
CA GLY A 130 6.91 -9.68 7.48
C GLY A 130 8.03 -9.71 8.52
N ALA A 131 8.74 -10.83 8.66
CA ALA A 131 9.81 -11.00 9.65
C ALA A 131 11.18 -10.46 9.21
N THR A 132 11.33 -10.04 7.94
CA THR A 132 12.61 -9.55 7.38
C THR A 132 12.51 -8.11 6.92
N VAL A 133 12.19 -7.18 7.82
CA VAL A 133 12.71 -5.81 7.74
C VAL A 133 13.14 -5.41 9.15
N LYS A 134 14.37 -5.78 9.52
CA LYS A 134 15.08 -5.18 10.64
C LYS A 134 16.49 -4.84 10.18
N ASN A 135 16.71 -3.53 10.07
CA ASN A 135 17.93 -2.76 9.83
C ASN A 135 18.72 -3.00 8.54
#